data_AF-A0A524ECP7-F1
#
_entry.id   AF-A0A524ECP7-F1
#
_cell.length_a   1.000
_cell.length_b   1.000
_cell.length_c   1.000
_cell.angle_alpha   90.00
_cell.angle_beta   90.00
_cell.angle_gamma   90.00
#
_symmetry.space_group_name_H-M   'P 1'
#
loop_
_entity.id
_entity.type
_entity.pdbx_description
1 polymer ?
#
loop_
_entity_poly.entity_id
_entity_poly.type
_entity_poly.pdbx_seq_one_letter_code
_entity_poly.pdbx_strand_id
1 'polypeptide(L)'
;MTAETMELEFDQEAVSKAEKEFEKIQLDPAQQEMVDSITKITSEFISLPETAVKSFTWKVMNNWQKMRRITIAELENRPLRDRNDAAKEIIKQAKKFYLELLSESTLEQREILAKNFDTFIKHNSPVLHH
;
A
#
# COMPACT_ATOMS: atom_id res chain seq x y z
N MET A 1 2.58 -21.29 25.54
CA MET A 1 3.05 -20.00 24.96
C MET A 1 2.12 -19.67 23.82
N THR A 2 1.11 -18.86 24.10
CA THR A 2 0.29 -18.23 23.06
C THR A 2 1.21 -17.32 22.26
N ALA A 3 1.24 -17.47 20.94
CA ALA A 3 1.95 -16.54 20.07
C ALA A 3 1.35 -15.16 20.32
N GLU A 4 2.06 -14.30 21.04
CA GLU A 4 1.75 -12.88 21.09
C GLU A 4 1.89 -12.38 19.65
N THR A 5 0.77 -12.13 18.99
CA THR A 5 0.74 -11.34 17.77
C THR A 5 1.24 -9.96 18.15
N MET A 6 2.55 -9.73 17.96
CA MET A 6 3.15 -8.42 18.18
C MET A 6 2.46 -7.41 17.28
N GLU A 7 1.87 -6.39 17.89
CA GLU A 7 1.15 -5.33 17.18
C GLU A 7 2.15 -4.40 16.49
N LEU A 8 1.84 -3.98 15.27
CA LEU A 8 2.68 -3.07 14.51
C LEU A 8 2.45 -1.64 15.01
N GLU A 9 3.50 -1.03 15.55
CA GLU A 9 3.45 0.36 16.01
C GLU A 9 3.87 1.32 14.89
N PHE A 10 2.92 2.11 14.41
CA PHE A 10 3.13 3.15 13.42
C PHE A 10 3.30 4.52 14.06
N ASP A 11 4.05 5.39 13.41
CA ASP A 11 4.17 6.81 13.76
C ASP A 11 2.80 7.49 13.71
N GLN A 12 2.27 7.78 14.89
CA GLN A 12 0.93 8.35 15.08
C GLN A 12 0.83 9.78 14.54
N GLU A 13 1.92 10.55 14.52
CA GLU A 13 1.93 11.88 13.91
C GLU A 13 1.82 11.75 12.38
N ALA A 14 2.59 10.83 11.79
CA ALA A 14 2.54 10.56 10.36
C ALA A 14 1.16 10.03 9.92
N VAL A 15 0.55 9.14 10.72
CA VAL A 15 -0.82 8.63 10.49
C VAL A 15 -1.84 9.77 10.56
N SER A 16 -1.85 10.54 11.65
CA SER A 16 -2.79 11.65 11.84
C SER A 16 -2.67 12.71 10.74
N LYS A 17 -1.44 13.00 10.30
CA LYS A 17 -1.18 13.91 9.17
C LYS A 17 -1.74 13.35 7.87
N ALA A 18 -1.56 12.06 7.63
CA ALA A 18 -2.03 11.39 6.42
C ALA A 18 -3.55 11.43 6.30
N GLU A 19 -4.29 11.26 7.40
CA GLU A 19 -5.75 11.39 7.41
C GLU A 19 -6.20 12.79 6.97
N LYS A 20 -5.66 13.84 7.61
CA LYS A 20 -5.96 15.25 7.29
C LYS A 20 -5.58 15.65 5.87
N GLU A 21 -4.52 15.05 5.33
CA GLU A 21 -4.09 15.29 3.96
C GLU A 21 -5.06 14.64 2.97
N PHE A 22 -5.54 13.43 3.24
CA PHE A 22 -6.44 12.72 2.33
C PHE A 22 -7.80 13.40 2.20
N GLU A 23 -8.32 13.99 3.27
CA GLU A 23 -9.57 14.78 3.24
C GLU A 23 -9.55 15.92 2.21
N LYS A 24 -8.36 16.40 1.85
CA LYS A 24 -8.17 17.51 0.89
C LYS A 24 -7.95 17.02 -0.54
N ILE A 25 -7.74 15.71 -0.73
CA ILE A 25 -7.46 15.13 -2.04
C ILE A 25 -8.79 14.96 -2.77
N GLN A 26 -8.85 15.49 -3.98
CA GLN A 26 -9.96 15.24 -4.89
C GLN A 26 -9.53 14.16 -5.87
N LEU A 27 -10.15 12.99 -5.74
CA LEU A 27 -9.99 11.87 -6.66
C LEU A 27 -11.16 11.86 -7.64
N ASP A 28 -10.88 11.54 -8.90
CA ASP A 28 -11.95 11.19 -9.83
C ASP A 28 -12.55 9.81 -9.46
N PRO A 29 -13.72 9.43 -10.01
CA PRO A 29 -14.37 8.18 -9.64
C PRO A 29 -13.52 6.91 -9.85
N ALA A 30 -12.72 6.86 -10.92
CA ALA A 30 -11.88 5.70 -11.21
C ALA A 30 -10.70 5.62 -10.24
N GLN A 31 -10.09 6.76 -9.92
CA GLN A 31 -9.06 6.85 -8.89
C GLN A 31 -9.61 6.45 -7.51
N GLN A 32 -10.82 6.89 -7.18
CA GLN A 32 -11.48 6.56 -5.93
C GLN A 32 -11.73 5.05 -5.80
N GLU A 33 -12.30 4.41 -6.83
CA GLU A 33 -12.53 2.96 -6.87
C GLU A 33 -11.23 2.17 -6.69
N MET A 34 -10.16 2.61 -7.35
CA MET A 34 -8.85 1.95 -7.24
C MET A 34 -8.26 2.09 -5.84
N VAL A 35 -8.29 3.30 -5.27
CA VAL A 35 -7.79 3.56 -3.91
C VAL A 35 -8.60 2.76 -2.88
N ASP A 36 -9.93 2.72 -3.00
CA ASP A 36 -10.79 1.97 -2.09
C ASP A 36 -10.54 0.46 -2.18
N SER A 37 -10.36 -0.08 -3.39
CA SER A 37 -10.07 -1.50 -3.59
C SER A 37 -8.74 -1.92 -2.98
N ILE A 38 -7.68 -1.13 -3.19
CA ILE A 38 -6.36 -1.40 -2.61
C ILE A 38 -6.38 -1.21 -1.09
N THR A 39 -7.10 -0.21 -0.60
CA THR A 39 -7.24 0.06 0.84
C THR A 39 -7.89 -1.11 1.54
N LYS A 40 -9.01 -1.62 1.01
CA LYS A 40 -9.71 -2.78 1.57
C LYS A 40 -8.77 -3.96 1.76
N ILE A 41 -7.96 -4.26 0.75
CA ILE A 41 -6.97 -5.34 0.79
C ILE A 41 -5.88 -5.05 1.83
N THR A 42 -5.36 -3.82 1.85
CA THR A 42 -4.25 -3.45 2.74
C THR A 42 -4.67 -3.47 4.21
N SER A 43 -5.91 -3.06 4.50
CA SER A 43 -6.50 -3.09 5.84
C SER A 43 -6.69 -4.50 6.40
N GLU A 44 -6.61 -5.56 5.59
CA GLU A 44 -6.66 -6.95 6.10
C GLU A 44 -5.39 -7.34 6.88
N PHE A 45 -4.27 -6.67 6.64
CA PHE A 45 -2.98 -7.02 7.27
C PHE A 45 -2.24 -5.82 7.88
N ILE A 46 -2.83 -4.63 7.85
CA ILE A 46 -2.33 -3.42 8.50
C ILE A 46 -3.43 -2.82 9.37
N SER A 47 -3.16 -2.75 10.68
CA SER A 47 -4.04 -2.13 11.67
C SER A 47 -3.84 -0.60 11.70
N LEU A 48 -4.39 0.09 10.70
CA LEU A 48 -4.39 1.56 10.63
C LEU A 48 -5.79 2.08 10.29
N PRO A 49 -6.10 3.35 10.64
CA PRO A 49 -7.33 4.00 10.20
C PRO A 49 -7.46 3.95 8.68
N GLU A 50 -8.66 3.60 8.18
CA GLU A 50 -8.90 3.43 6.74
C GLU A 50 -8.50 4.67 5.95
N THR A 51 -8.83 5.86 6.44
CA THR A 51 -8.46 7.15 5.83
C THR A 51 -6.95 7.33 5.68
N ALA A 52 -6.17 6.88 6.67
CA ALA A 52 -4.71 6.90 6.60
C ALA A 52 -4.20 5.92 5.53
N VAL A 53 -4.77 4.72 5.48
CA VAL A 53 -4.43 3.71 4.45
C VAL A 53 -4.76 4.22 3.05
N LYS A 54 -5.90 4.92 2.85
CA LYS A 54 -6.23 5.58 1.57
C LYS A 54 -5.20 6.64 1.20
N SER A 55 -4.82 7.49 2.15
CA SER A 55 -3.76 8.49 1.98
C SER A 55 -2.46 7.88 1.52
N PHE A 56 -2.02 6.82 2.18
CA PHE A 56 -0.78 6.12 1.86
C PHE A 56 -0.84 5.42 0.52
N THR A 57 -1.94 4.74 0.23
CA THR A 57 -2.21 4.12 -1.07
C THR A 57 -2.08 5.14 -2.19
N TRP A 58 -2.78 6.27 -2.07
CA TRP A 58 -2.72 7.34 -3.06
C TRP A 58 -1.31 7.91 -3.22
N LYS A 59 -0.59 8.16 -2.11
CA LYS A 59 0.80 8.64 -2.15
C LYS A 59 1.72 7.68 -2.90
N VAL A 60 1.65 6.38 -2.59
CA VAL A 60 2.45 5.35 -3.26
C VAL A 60 2.12 5.30 -4.75
N MET A 61 0.84 5.27 -5.11
CA MET A 61 0.41 5.25 -6.51
C MET A 61 0.86 6.51 -7.26
N ASN A 62 0.65 7.69 -6.69
CA ASN A 62 1.04 8.96 -7.31
C ASN A 62 2.57 9.06 -7.49
N ASN A 63 3.34 8.59 -6.51
CA ASN A 63 4.80 8.52 -6.63
C ASN A 63 5.24 7.57 -7.74
N TRP A 64 4.64 6.38 -7.82
CA TRP A 64 4.91 5.43 -8.90
C TRP A 64 4.58 6.02 -10.27
N GLN A 65 3.42 6.66 -10.44
CA GLN A 65 3.02 7.32 -11.68
C GLN A 65 4.02 8.40 -12.10
N LYS A 66 4.50 9.23 -11.15
CA LYS A 66 5.54 10.24 -11.40
C LYS A 66 6.88 9.64 -11.82
N MET A 67 7.31 8.56 -11.14
CA MET A 67 8.56 7.87 -11.46
C MET A 67 8.53 7.24 -12.85
N ARG A 68 7.39 6.63 -13.22
CA ARG A 68 7.21 5.95 -14.51
C ARG A 68 6.75 6.87 -15.62
N ARG A 69 6.31 8.10 -15.30
CA ARG A 69 5.69 9.05 -16.23
C ARG A 69 4.52 8.41 -17.00
N ILE A 70 3.71 7.64 -16.28
CA ILE A 70 2.56 6.90 -16.80
C ILE A 70 1.41 7.12 -15.82
N THR A 71 0.23 7.42 -16.34
CA THR A 71 -1.01 7.51 -15.59
C THR A 71 -1.67 6.15 -15.41
N ILE A 72 -2.56 6.01 -14.42
CA ILE A 72 -3.38 4.79 -14.28
C ILE A 72 -4.18 4.50 -15.55
N ALA A 73 -4.82 5.50 -16.16
CA ALA A 73 -5.58 5.32 -17.40
C ALA A 73 -4.72 4.81 -18.56
N GLU A 74 -3.47 5.29 -18.68
CA GLU A 74 -2.53 4.76 -19.67
C GLU A 74 -2.11 3.33 -19.35
N LEU A 75 -1.93 2.98 -18.07
CA LEU A 75 -1.57 1.64 -17.64
C LEU A 75 -2.68 0.62 -17.94
N GLU A 76 -3.95 0.98 -17.77
CA GLU A 76 -5.10 0.11 -18.05
C GLU A 76 -5.13 -0.37 -19.50
N ASN A 77 -4.67 0.47 -20.44
CA ASN A 77 -4.61 0.18 -21.86
C ASN A 77 -3.36 -0.62 -22.28
N ARG A 78 -2.46 -0.94 -21.34
CA ARG A 78 -1.24 -1.73 -21.62
C ARG A 78 -1.50 -3.24 -21.56
N PRO A 79 -0.60 -4.05 -22.18
CA PRO A 79 -0.64 -5.49 -22.04
C PRO A 79 -0.71 -5.93 -20.57
N LEU A 80 -1.40 -7.04 -20.32
CA LEU A 80 -1.58 -7.59 -18.96
C LEU A 80 -0.25 -7.79 -18.22
N ARG A 81 0.80 -8.21 -18.93
CA ARG A 81 2.15 -8.32 -18.37
C ARG A 81 2.65 -7.00 -17.77
N ASP A 82 2.51 -5.89 -18.48
CA ASP A 82 2.97 -4.57 -18.02
C ASP A 82 2.18 -4.11 -16.80
N ARG A 83 0.86 -4.39 -16.78
CA ARG A 83 -0.01 -4.11 -15.63
C ARG A 83 0.40 -4.92 -14.40
N ASN A 84 0.75 -6.20 -14.59
CA ASN A 84 1.22 -7.07 -13.52
C ASN A 84 2.59 -6.63 -12.98
N ASP A 85 3.51 -6.20 -13.87
CA ASP A 85 4.81 -5.67 -13.46
C ASP A 85 4.66 -4.34 -12.70
N ALA A 86 3.77 -3.45 -13.15
CA ALA A 86 3.42 -2.22 -12.45
C ALA A 86 2.86 -2.50 -11.04
N ALA A 87 1.91 -3.44 -10.91
CA ALA A 87 1.36 -3.83 -9.63
C ALA A 87 2.44 -4.33 -8.66
N LYS A 88 3.37 -5.18 -9.13
CA LYS A 88 4.51 -5.66 -8.33
C LYS A 88 5.41 -4.52 -7.86
N GLU A 89 5.64 -3.52 -8.71
CA GLU A 89 6.42 -2.34 -8.34
C GLU A 89 5.73 -1.46 -7.31
N ILE A 90 4.43 -1.20 -7.49
CA ILE A 90 3.61 -0.44 -6.56
C ILE A 90 3.62 -1.12 -5.18
N ILE A 91 3.43 -2.44 -5.12
CA ILE A 91 3.47 -3.19 -3.86
C ILE A 91 4.86 -3.10 -3.20
N LYS A 92 5.95 -3.19 -3.98
CA LYS A 92 7.31 -3.01 -3.45
C LYS A 92 7.53 -1.61 -2.87
N GLN A 93 6.99 -0.57 -3.52
CA GLN A 93 7.05 0.79 -3.01
C GLN A 93 6.20 0.94 -1.75
N ALA A 94 5.00 0.35 -1.70
CA ALA A 94 4.16 0.31 -0.51
C ALA A 94 4.90 -0.34 0.66
N LYS A 95 5.50 -1.53 0.46
CA LYS A 95 6.31 -2.22 1.47
C LYS A 95 7.40 -1.31 2.05
N LYS A 96 8.17 -0.63 1.18
CA LYS A 96 9.21 0.31 1.62
C LYS A 96 8.62 1.46 2.43
N PHE A 97 7.54 2.05 1.94
CA PHE A 97 6.87 3.18 2.57
C PHE A 97 6.33 2.82 3.96
N TYR A 98 5.62 1.71 4.12
CA TYR A 98 5.12 1.28 5.44
C TYR A 98 6.24 0.89 6.41
N LEU A 99 7.37 0.36 5.93
CA LEU A 99 8.54 0.10 6.78
C LEU A 99 9.19 1.40 7.31
N GLU A 100 9.12 2.48 6.55
CA GLU A 100 9.60 3.81 6.96
C GLU A 100 8.64 4.49 7.96
N LEU A 101 7.37 4.07 8.02
CA LEU A 101 6.35 4.61 8.93
C LEU A 101 6.34 3.97 10.33
N LEU A 102 7.17 2.97 10.59
CA LEU A 102 7.26 2.35 11.92
C LEU A 102 8.04 3.26 12.88
N SER A 103 7.38 3.72 13.94
CA SER A 103 7.86 4.76 14.88
C SER A 103 9.15 4.39 15.61
N GLU A 104 9.25 3.14 16.05
CA GLU A 104 10.43 2.57 16.71
C GLU A 104 10.61 1.14 16.20
N SER A 105 11.03 1.03 14.95
CA SER A 105 11.06 -0.24 14.24
C SER A 105 12.15 -1.17 14.78
N THR A 106 11.81 -1.92 15.82
CA THR A 106 12.56 -3.12 16.20
C THR A 106 12.71 -4.00 14.96
N LEU A 107 13.84 -4.72 14.87
CA LEU A 107 14.09 -5.62 13.74
C LEU A 107 12.91 -6.58 13.52
N GLU A 108 12.29 -7.03 14.61
CA GLU A 108 11.14 -7.94 14.61
C GLU A 108 9.88 -7.31 14.00
N GLN A 109 9.53 -6.05 14.30
CA GLN A 109 8.39 -5.37 13.66
C GLN A 109 8.60 -5.20 12.15
N ARG A 110 9.84 -4.87 11.74
CA ARG A 110 10.21 -4.78 10.31
C ARG A 110 10.06 -6.12 9.61
N GLU A 111 10.49 -7.20 10.26
CA GLU A 111 10.38 -8.56 9.73
C GLU A 111 8.92 -9.03 9.60
N ILE A 112 8.07 -8.75 10.60
CA ILE A 112 6.63 -9.07 10.54
C ILE A 112 5.97 -8.33 9.39
N LEU A 113 6.15 -7.01 9.29
CA LEU A 113 5.56 -6.23 8.22
C LEU A 113 6.07 -6.69 6.85
N ALA A 114 7.37 -6.94 6.72
CA ALA A 114 7.95 -7.44 5.48
C ALA A 114 7.36 -8.79 5.08
N LYS A 115 7.18 -9.71 6.04
CA LYS A 115 6.56 -11.02 5.82
C LYS A 115 5.08 -10.91 5.44
N ASN A 116 4.34 -9.96 5.99
CA ASN A 116 2.95 -9.72 5.62
C ASN A 116 2.84 -9.31 4.14
N PHE A 117 3.68 -8.37 3.69
CA PHE A 117 3.76 -7.99 2.27
C PHE A 117 4.18 -9.15 1.37
N ASP A 118 5.19 -9.94 1.77
CA ASP A 118 5.67 -11.06 0.95
C ASP A 118 4.63 -12.19 0.86
N THR A 119 3.89 -12.43 1.95
CA THR A 119 2.76 -13.37 1.99
C THR A 119 1.62 -12.89 1.10
N PHE A 120 1.30 -11.60 1.17
CA PHE A 120 0.29 -10.98 0.31
C PHE A 120 0.64 -11.15 -1.18
N ILE A 121 1.87 -10.83 -1.58
CA ILE A 121 2.34 -11.02 -2.95
C ILE A 121 2.23 -12.50 -3.33
N LYS A 122 2.66 -13.42 -2.48
CA LYS A 122 2.62 -14.86 -2.78
C LYS A 122 1.19 -15.38 -2.94
N HIS A 123 0.26 -14.95 -2.10
CA HIS A 123 -1.13 -15.38 -2.12
C HIS A 123 -1.89 -14.82 -3.34
N ASN A 124 -1.58 -13.58 -3.73
CA ASN A 124 -2.21 -12.90 -4.87
C ASN A 124 -1.43 -13.03 -6.19
N SER A 125 -0.25 -13.66 -6.15
CA SER A 125 0.59 -13.96 -7.32
C SER A 125 -0.16 -14.71 -8.45
N PRO A 126 -1.07 -15.67 -8.18
CA PRO A 126 -1.82 -16.34 -9.25
C PRO A 126 -2.62 -15.35 -10.10
N VAL A 127 -3.15 -14.27 -9.50
CA VAL A 127 -3.89 -13.20 -10.19
C VAL A 127 -2.95 -12.28 -10.99
N LEU A 128 -1.67 -12.20 -10.60
CA LEU A 128 -0.62 -11.40 -11.28
C LEU A 128 0.15 -12.18 -12.36
N HIS A 129 -0.27 -13.41 -12.67
CA HIS A 129 0.37 -14.30 -13.65
C HIS A 129 -0.60 -14.87 -14.70
N HIS A 130 -1.90 -14.64 -14.54
CA HIS A 130 -2.92 -14.87 -15.57
C HIS A 130 -3.19 -13.59 -16.35
#